data_AF-A0A8C7JHU6-F1
#
_entry.id   AF-A0A8C7JHU6-F1
#
_cell.length_a   1.000
_cell.length_b   1.000
_cell.length_c   1.000
_cell.angle_alpha   90.00
_cell.angle_beta   90.00
_cell.angle_gamma   90.00
#
_symmetry.space_group_name_H-M   'P 1'
#
loop_
_entity.id
_entity.type
_entity.pdbx_description
1 polymer ?
#
loop_
_entity_poly.entity_id
_entity_poly.type
_entity_poly.pdbx_seq_one_letter_code
_entity_poly.pdbx_strand_id
1 'polypeptide(L)'
;MATATPSRAAPAGTPLSPTRISRLQEKQDLQHLNDRLAVYIDRVRSLELENDRLMVKVSEKEEVTTREVTGIKTLYEAELADARRVLDETARERARLQIDLGKANSDVEEVTRNLKKKDGDLTLAMARAKDLEAQFNKSEANLATALSENGNLAAEVADLKAQLAKAEDAHSVAKKQLETETLMRVDLENRCQSLTEELQFRKSMFDEEVRETRRRREKRTVEVDSGVTQDYTFQLAQALQDLRRQHEEQVSIYKEELGNTFQAKLDNAKVSSELNDKAVSTAREELQEAHMRIESLAYQLSALQKQASANEERVRELENLVAGERDKHRMQMDLKEREMAEMRERMQQQLNEYQELLDVKLALDMEINAYRKLLEGEEDRLKLSPSPSGRVTVSRAMGTGSSRSSWAKRKRVELQEESVVVPQVHINQEAEAIGSITIEETDLEGKCVTLKNDSDKDQSLGSWRLQRQIGEGEEITYKFSPKFVLKAGKTVTVWSSDAGVSHSPPSDLLWKSQASWGTGDDITTTLVNSDGEEVAKRTVTKTLMEVENGDDDDDFEEEELRGEKASSRECSIM
;
A
#
# COMPACT_ATOMS: atom_id res chain seq x y z
N MET A 1 -11.04 205.20 98.32
CA MET A 1 -11.26 206.37 97.43
C MET A 1 -12.76 206.68 97.50
N ALA A 2 -13.22 207.89 97.82
CA ALA A 2 -13.01 209.20 97.15
C ALA A 2 -13.75 209.26 95.80
N THR A 3 -14.54 210.29 95.43
CA THR A 3 -14.85 211.63 96.01
C THR A 3 -16.16 212.15 95.34
N ALA A 4 -17.18 212.67 96.02
CA ALA A 4 -17.41 214.06 96.50
C ALA A 4 -17.89 215.13 95.47
N THR A 5 -18.83 215.99 95.95
CA THR A 5 -19.11 217.45 95.67
C THR A 5 -20.52 217.81 95.05
N PRO A 6 -20.98 219.10 94.96
CA PRO A 6 -21.69 219.82 96.06
C PRO A 6 -22.86 220.82 95.69
N SER A 7 -23.45 221.54 96.69
CA SER A 7 -24.08 222.91 96.63
C SER A 7 -25.48 223.15 95.97
N ARG A 8 -26.31 224.20 96.24
CA ARG A 8 -26.41 225.25 97.33
C ARG A 8 -27.67 226.20 97.26
N ALA A 9 -28.45 226.32 98.36
CA ALA A 9 -29.16 227.50 98.99
C ALA A 9 -30.41 228.30 98.46
N ALA A 10 -31.32 228.64 99.42
CA ALA A 10 -32.02 229.94 99.72
C ALA A 10 -33.30 230.44 98.92
N PRO A 11 -34.08 231.48 99.38
CA PRO A 11 -34.72 231.72 100.72
C PRO A 11 -36.13 232.46 100.77
N ALA A 12 -36.68 232.65 101.99
CA ALA A 12 -37.55 233.78 102.51
C ALA A 12 -39.10 233.85 102.34
N GLY A 13 -39.82 234.41 103.35
CA GLY A 13 -41.25 234.89 103.27
C GLY A 13 -42.12 234.85 104.57
N THR A 14 -42.74 235.98 104.98
CA THR A 14 -43.53 236.26 106.23
C THR A 14 -44.98 236.78 105.93
N PRO A 15 -45.91 237.15 106.87
CA PRO A 15 -46.32 236.67 108.23
C PRO A 15 -47.87 236.75 108.58
N LEU A 16 -48.24 236.59 109.88
CA LEU A 16 -49.44 237.12 110.64
C LEU A 16 -50.74 236.26 110.87
N SER A 17 -51.64 236.76 111.73
CA SER A 17 -52.52 236.03 112.70
C SER A 17 -54.03 236.47 112.67
N PRO A 18 -55.05 235.75 113.23
CA PRO A 18 -55.30 235.70 114.71
C PRO A 18 -56.08 234.49 115.34
N THR A 19 -56.24 234.51 116.68
CA THR A 19 -57.33 233.91 117.51
C THR A 19 -57.43 232.40 117.87
N ARG A 20 -56.41 231.90 118.58
CA ARG A 20 -56.49 231.20 119.91
C ARG A 20 -57.29 229.89 120.16
N ILE A 21 -58.16 229.37 119.28
CA ILE A 21 -58.97 228.15 119.62
C ILE A 21 -58.29 226.81 119.24
N SER A 22 -57.46 226.77 118.19
CA SER A 22 -57.13 225.52 117.48
C SER A 22 -56.12 224.54 118.12
N ARG A 23 -55.42 224.90 119.21
CA ARG A 23 -54.18 224.19 119.63
C ARG A 23 -54.34 222.91 120.45
N LEU A 24 -55.55 222.54 120.88
CA LEU A 24 -55.76 221.34 121.71
C LEU A 24 -56.04 220.09 120.86
N GLN A 25 -56.77 220.24 119.75
CA GLN A 25 -57.20 219.17 118.86
C GLN A 25 -56.00 218.43 118.23
N GLU A 26 -55.10 219.22 117.63
CA GLU A 26 -53.95 218.79 116.82
C GLU A 26 -52.98 217.84 117.55
N LYS A 27 -52.93 217.91 118.89
CA LYS A 27 -52.12 217.00 119.72
C LYS A 27 -52.76 215.61 119.86
N GLN A 28 -54.08 215.52 119.93
CA GLN A 28 -54.78 214.23 120.04
C GLN A 28 -54.72 213.46 118.72
N ASP A 29 -54.86 214.17 117.59
CA ASP A 29 -54.76 213.57 116.25
C ASP A 29 -53.38 212.96 115.99
N LEU A 30 -52.29 213.65 116.39
CA LEU A 30 -50.92 213.12 116.30
C LEU A 30 -50.67 211.88 117.17
N GLN A 31 -51.32 211.79 118.34
CA GLN A 31 -51.21 210.61 119.19
C GLN A 31 -51.95 209.42 118.57
N HIS A 32 -53.19 209.64 118.12
CA HIS A 32 -54.01 208.62 117.45
C HIS A 32 -53.39 208.15 116.11
N LEU A 33 -52.59 208.98 115.44
CA LEU A 33 -51.80 208.59 114.27
C LEU A 33 -50.61 207.68 114.63
N ASN A 34 -49.89 207.98 115.71
CA ASN A 34 -48.79 207.13 116.21
C ASN A 34 -49.29 205.76 116.68
N ASP A 35 -50.42 205.71 117.37
CA ASP A 35 -51.00 204.43 117.83
C ASP A 35 -51.41 203.55 116.62
N ARG A 36 -51.93 204.15 115.54
CA ARG A 36 -52.14 203.43 114.27
C ARG A 36 -50.84 202.96 113.64
N LEU A 37 -49.79 203.78 113.66
CA LEU A 37 -48.46 203.41 113.16
C LEU A 37 -47.86 202.22 113.90
N ALA A 38 -48.00 202.17 115.23
CA ALA A 38 -47.56 201.02 116.04
C ALA A 38 -48.30 199.73 115.63
N VAL A 39 -49.62 199.77 115.51
CA VAL A 39 -50.44 198.63 115.04
C VAL A 39 -50.05 198.19 113.62
N TYR A 40 -49.72 199.14 112.72
CA TYR A 40 -49.20 198.79 111.40
C TYR A 40 -47.81 198.16 111.46
N ILE A 41 -46.89 198.64 112.30
CA ILE A 41 -45.54 198.08 112.45
C ILE A 41 -45.58 196.66 113.01
N ASP A 42 -46.40 196.40 114.03
CA ASP A 42 -46.55 195.05 114.58
C ASP A 42 -47.29 194.11 113.60
N ARG A 43 -48.22 194.64 112.78
CA ARG A 43 -48.81 193.85 111.68
C ARG A 43 -47.81 193.55 110.57
N VAL A 44 -46.92 194.48 110.22
CA VAL A 44 -45.83 194.24 109.26
C VAL A 44 -44.87 193.19 109.81
N ARG A 45 -44.41 193.29 111.06
CA ARG A 45 -43.58 192.26 111.71
C ARG A 45 -44.25 190.89 111.77
N SER A 46 -45.56 190.86 112.05
CA SER A 46 -46.34 189.62 112.00
C SER A 46 -46.39 189.01 110.60
N LEU A 47 -46.41 189.83 109.54
CA LEU A 47 -46.39 189.38 108.15
C LEU A 47 -44.98 189.00 107.68
N GLU A 48 -43.93 189.68 108.15
CA GLU A 48 -42.53 189.32 107.93
C GLU A 48 -42.24 187.94 108.53
N LEU A 49 -42.58 187.71 109.80
CA LEU A 49 -42.44 186.40 110.46
C LEU A 49 -43.30 185.31 109.82
N GLU A 50 -44.48 185.64 109.31
CA GLU A 50 -45.33 184.69 108.57
C GLU A 50 -44.74 184.37 107.19
N ASN A 51 -44.15 185.35 106.50
CA ASN A 51 -43.50 185.18 105.21
C ASN A 51 -42.19 184.38 105.34
N ASP A 52 -41.35 184.66 106.33
CA ASP A 52 -40.16 183.85 106.66
C ASP A 52 -40.56 182.39 106.94
N ARG A 53 -41.63 182.17 107.72
CA ARG A 53 -42.17 180.84 107.99
C ARG A 53 -42.73 180.15 106.75
N LEU A 54 -43.29 180.90 105.79
CA LEU A 54 -43.73 180.38 104.50
C LEU A 54 -42.53 180.05 103.60
N MET A 55 -41.49 180.88 103.57
CA MET A 55 -40.25 180.61 102.84
C MET A 55 -39.55 179.35 103.35
N VAL A 56 -39.47 179.16 104.68
CA VAL A 56 -38.98 177.90 105.28
C VAL A 56 -39.84 176.72 104.80
N LYS A 57 -41.17 176.78 104.91
CA LYS A 57 -42.07 175.71 104.43
C LYS A 57 -41.99 175.44 102.93
N VAL A 58 -41.69 176.45 102.11
CA VAL A 58 -41.45 176.27 100.67
C VAL A 58 -40.13 175.53 100.47
N SER A 59 -39.04 175.96 101.12
CA SER A 59 -37.75 175.28 101.02
C SER A 59 -37.79 173.84 101.57
N GLU A 60 -38.50 173.59 102.67
CA GLU A 60 -38.74 172.24 103.21
C GLU A 60 -39.49 171.36 102.18
N LYS A 61 -40.51 171.91 101.52
CA LYS A 61 -41.25 171.18 100.47
C LYS A 61 -40.41 170.95 99.22
N GLU A 62 -39.63 171.91 98.77
CA GLU A 62 -38.74 171.76 97.62
C GLU A 62 -37.64 170.73 97.91
N GLU A 63 -37.07 170.74 99.13
CA GLU A 63 -36.08 169.76 99.56
C GLU A 63 -36.68 168.36 99.73
N VAL A 64 -37.91 168.23 100.22
CA VAL A 64 -38.65 166.94 100.26
C VAL A 64 -39.00 166.46 98.86
N THR A 65 -39.59 167.29 98.01
CA THR A 65 -39.95 166.91 96.63
C THR A 65 -38.73 166.54 95.80
N THR A 66 -37.60 167.24 95.94
CA THR A 66 -36.35 166.86 95.25
C THR A 66 -35.75 165.57 95.81
N ARG A 67 -35.83 165.31 97.12
CA ARG A 67 -35.46 164.01 97.71
C ARG A 67 -36.37 162.88 97.21
N GLU A 68 -37.68 163.08 97.16
CA GLU A 68 -38.66 162.10 96.66
C GLU A 68 -38.43 161.78 95.19
N VAL A 69 -38.31 162.80 94.33
CA VAL A 69 -38.02 162.63 92.89
C VAL A 69 -36.67 161.96 92.68
N THR A 70 -35.65 162.29 93.47
CA THR A 70 -34.33 161.64 93.38
C THR A 70 -34.40 160.19 93.86
N GLY A 71 -35.15 159.90 94.93
CA GLY A 71 -35.39 158.55 95.43
C GLY A 71 -36.11 157.67 94.40
N ILE A 72 -37.23 158.16 93.85
CA ILE A 72 -37.98 157.51 92.77
C ILE A 72 -37.09 157.28 91.55
N LYS A 73 -36.26 158.27 91.17
CA LYS A 73 -35.28 158.11 90.10
C LYS A 73 -34.29 156.98 90.41
N THR A 74 -33.68 156.94 91.61
CA THR A 74 -32.73 155.87 91.97
C THR A 74 -33.38 154.49 92.03
N LEU A 75 -34.66 154.40 92.43
CA LEU A 75 -35.41 153.14 92.38
C LEU A 75 -35.63 152.68 90.93
N TYR A 76 -36.08 153.56 90.04
CA TYR A 76 -36.22 153.21 88.62
C TYR A 76 -34.89 152.92 87.93
N GLU A 77 -33.79 153.60 88.28
CA GLU A 77 -32.45 153.29 87.77
C GLU A 77 -31.93 151.94 88.26
N ALA A 78 -32.27 151.53 89.50
CA ALA A 78 -31.96 150.21 90.05
C ALA A 78 -32.80 149.10 89.37
N GLU A 79 -34.13 149.24 89.33
CA GLU A 79 -35.04 148.31 88.64
C GLU A 79 -34.66 148.11 87.16
N LEU A 80 -34.27 149.19 86.47
CA LEU A 80 -33.85 149.13 85.07
C LEU A 80 -32.46 148.48 84.92
N ALA A 81 -31.56 148.62 85.89
CA ALA A 81 -30.29 147.91 85.93
C ALA A 81 -30.49 146.40 86.20
N ASP A 82 -31.37 146.02 87.12
CA ASP A 82 -31.70 144.61 87.38
C ASP A 82 -32.47 143.96 86.22
N ALA A 83 -33.41 144.67 85.59
CA ALA A 83 -34.08 144.20 84.37
C ALA A 83 -33.08 143.96 83.21
N ARG A 84 -32.08 144.84 83.04
CA ARG A 84 -30.97 144.61 82.10
C ARG A 84 -30.12 143.41 82.50
N ARG A 85 -29.74 143.28 83.78
CA ARG A 85 -28.95 142.16 84.30
C ARG A 85 -29.65 140.82 84.03
N VAL A 86 -30.95 140.72 84.30
CA VAL A 86 -31.76 139.52 84.03
C VAL A 86 -31.90 139.27 82.52
N LEU A 87 -32.02 140.31 81.69
CA LEU A 87 -32.02 140.16 80.23
C LEU A 87 -30.67 139.62 79.71
N ASP A 88 -29.55 140.11 80.23
CA ASP A 88 -28.21 139.65 79.86
C ASP A 88 -27.90 138.24 80.42
N GLU A 89 -28.45 137.88 81.58
CA GLU A 89 -28.39 136.53 82.16
C GLU A 89 -29.18 135.54 81.29
N THR A 90 -30.46 135.81 81.04
CA THR A 90 -31.31 134.96 80.19
C THR A 90 -30.84 134.90 78.74
N ALA A 91 -30.23 135.96 78.20
CA ALA A 91 -29.60 135.93 76.88
C ALA A 91 -28.36 135.00 76.85
N ARG A 92 -27.52 135.04 77.90
CA ARG A 92 -26.38 134.12 78.06
C ARG A 92 -26.83 132.67 78.25
N GLU A 93 -27.87 132.43 79.04
CA GLU A 93 -28.46 131.10 79.23
C GLU A 93 -29.06 130.55 77.94
N ARG A 94 -29.82 131.37 77.20
CA ARG A 94 -30.36 131.00 75.88
C ARG A 94 -29.24 130.66 74.89
N ALA A 95 -28.17 131.46 74.84
CA ALA A 95 -27.01 131.19 73.98
C ALA A 95 -26.30 129.88 74.37
N ARG A 96 -26.13 129.62 75.68
CA ARG A 96 -25.58 128.36 76.20
C ARG A 96 -26.46 127.17 75.82
N LEU A 97 -27.77 127.23 76.07
CA LEU A 97 -28.72 126.18 75.73
C LEU A 97 -28.78 125.93 74.21
N GLN A 98 -28.63 126.96 73.38
CA GLN A 98 -28.55 126.83 71.93
C GLN A 98 -27.25 126.12 71.48
N ILE A 99 -26.12 126.40 72.14
CA ILE A 99 -24.84 125.70 71.91
C ILE A 99 -24.94 124.23 72.37
N ASP A 100 -25.51 123.98 73.55
CA ASP A 100 -25.61 122.63 74.12
C ASP A 100 -26.65 121.77 73.35
N LEU A 101 -27.73 122.37 72.83
CA LEU A 101 -28.63 121.75 71.85
C LEU A 101 -27.92 121.45 70.51
N GLY A 102 -27.05 122.36 70.06
CA GLY A 102 -26.22 122.15 68.87
C GLY A 102 -25.32 120.91 68.99
N LYS A 103 -24.66 120.76 70.14
CA LYS A 103 -23.86 119.55 70.48
C LYS A 103 -24.72 118.30 70.53
N ALA A 104 -25.83 118.33 71.28
CA ALA A 104 -26.73 117.19 71.38
C ALA A 104 -27.24 116.71 70.00
N ASN A 105 -27.50 117.65 69.08
CA ASN A 105 -27.86 117.31 67.71
C ASN A 105 -26.68 116.69 66.93
N SER A 106 -25.45 117.24 67.02
CA SER A 106 -24.29 116.61 66.35
C SER A 106 -23.99 115.20 66.89
N ASP A 107 -24.13 115.00 68.20
CA ASP A 107 -23.91 113.72 68.86
C ASP A 107 -24.97 112.69 68.42
N VAL A 108 -26.24 113.11 68.35
CA VAL A 108 -27.34 112.28 67.81
C VAL A 108 -27.12 111.94 66.33
N GLU A 109 -26.65 112.88 65.51
CA GLU A 109 -26.32 112.57 64.11
C GLU A 109 -25.13 111.60 64.01
N GLU A 110 -24.08 111.75 64.81
CA GLU A 110 -22.94 110.82 64.83
C GLU A 110 -23.36 109.42 65.28
N VAL A 111 -24.10 109.30 66.38
CA VAL A 111 -24.66 108.02 66.84
C VAL A 111 -25.56 107.41 65.77
N THR A 112 -26.37 108.21 65.07
CA THR A 112 -27.21 107.73 63.96
C THR A 112 -26.39 107.25 62.75
N ARG A 113 -25.28 107.91 62.41
CA ARG A 113 -24.34 107.47 61.36
C ARG A 113 -23.65 106.17 61.75
N ASN A 114 -23.20 106.06 63.01
CA ASN A 114 -22.53 104.88 63.55
C ASN A 114 -23.49 103.68 63.66
N LEU A 115 -24.73 103.89 64.09
CA LEU A 115 -25.77 102.86 64.12
C LEU A 115 -26.04 102.30 62.71
N LYS A 116 -26.34 103.17 61.73
CA LYS A 116 -26.56 102.76 60.33
C LYS A 116 -25.38 101.98 59.74
N LYS A 117 -24.14 102.35 60.11
CA LYS A 117 -22.95 101.59 59.71
C LYS A 117 -22.93 100.20 60.37
N LYS A 118 -23.28 100.09 61.65
CA LYS A 118 -23.34 98.81 62.37
C LYS A 118 -24.47 97.91 61.89
N ASP A 119 -25.62 98.45 61.51
CA ASP A 119 -26.71 97.71 60.88
C ASP A 119 -26.27 97.12 59.52
N GLY A 120 -25.50 97.88 58.75
CA GLY A 120 -24.86 97.43 57.50
C GLY A 120 -23.81 96.34 57.72
N ASP A 121 -22.88 96.56 58.66
CA ASP A 121 -21.87 95.56 59.08
C ASP A 121 -22.55 94.24 59.52
N LEU A 122 -23.62 94.33 60.32
CA LEU A 122 -24.40 93.20 60.81
C LEU A 122 -25.13 92.48 59.68
N THR A 123 -25.79 93.22 58.77
CA THR A 123 -26.49 92.63 57.62
C THR A 123 -25.53 91.83 56.73
N LEU A 124 -24.33 92.38 56.48
CA LEU A 124 -23.28 91.69 55.72
C LEU A 124 -22.74 90.45 56.45
N ALA A 125 -22.58 90.51 57.78
CA ALA A 125 -22.17 89.38 58.59
C ALA A 125 -23.23 88.25 58.60
N MET A 126 -24.51 88.59 58.69
CA MET A 126 -25.63 87.62 58.63
C MET A 126 -25.74 86.96 57.25
N ALA A 127 -25.55 87.71 56.16
CA ALA A 127 -25.50 87.15 54.82
C ALA A 127 -24.34 86.14 54.69
N ARG A 128 -23.13 86.52 55.12
CA ARG A 128 -21.95 85.65 55.10
C ARG A 128 -22.11 84.40 55.99
N ALA A 129 -22.78 84.51 57.14
CA ALA A 129 -23.08 83.36 57.99
C ALA A 129 -23.97 82.34 57.24
N LYS A 130 -25.05 82.82 56.62
CA LYS A 130 -25.96 81.99 55.82
C LYS A 130 -25.28 81.32 54.63
N ASP A 131 -24.36 82.02 53.96
CA ASP A 131 -23.57 81.45 52.85
C ASP A 131 -22.61 80.35 53.34
N LEU A 132 -22.06 80.49 54.55
CA LEU A 132 -21.20 79.48 55.17
C LEU A 132 -22.02 78.27 55.67
N GLU A 133 -23.21 78.48 56.24
CA GLU A 133 -24.16 77.40 56.59
C GLU A 133 -24.56 76.60 55.34
N ALA A 134 -24.87 77.27 54.22
CA ALA A 134 -25.18 76.60 52.96
C ALA A 134 -23.99 75.79 52.40
N GLN A 135 -22.76 76.29 52.54
CA GLN A 135 -21.54 75.57 52.18
C GLN A 135 -21.27 74.37 53.10
N PHE A 136 -21.48 74.54 54.40
CA PHE A 136 -21.33 73.46 55.40
C PHE A 136 -22.31 72.32 55.11
N ASN A 137 -23.62 72.62 55.00
CA ASN A 137 -24.67 71.63 54.71
C ASN A 137 -24.40 70.90 53.39
N LYS A 138 -23.87 71.59 52.37
CA LYS A 138 -23.45 70.96 51.10
C LYS A 138 -22.24 70.02 51.30
N SER A 139 -21.26 70.41 52.11
CA SER A 139 -20.10 69.56 52.40
C SER A 139 -20.46 68.33 53.24
N GLU A 140 -21.41 68.47 54.16
CA GLU A 140 -21.96 67.37 54.97
C GLU A 140 -22.76 66.39 54.11
N ALA A 141 -23.61 66.88 53.20
CA ALA A 141 -24.33 66.04 52.24
C ALA A 141 -23.36 65.27 51.32
N ASN A 142 -22.32 65.93 50.79
CA ASN A 142 -21.28 65.29 49.98
C ASN A 142 -20.48 64.23 50.77
N LEU A 143 -20.24 64.46 52.07
CA LEU A 143 -19.57 63.50 52.94
C LEU A 143 -20.48 62.28 53.20
N ALA A 144 -21.76 62.49 53.42
CA ALA A 144 -22.74 61.41 53.61
C ALA A 144 -22.87 60.52 52.35
N THR A 145 -22.88 61.10 51.14
CA THR A 145 -22.87 60.30 49.90
C THR A 145 -21.56 59.52 49.75
N ALA A 146 -20.40 60.16 49.96
CA ALA A 146 -19.10 59.48 49.86
C ALA A 146 -18.93 58.34 50.88
N LEU A 147 -19.46 58.49 52.11
CA LEU A 147 -19.46 57.43 53.11
C LEU A 147 -20.38 56.25 52.72
N SER A 148 -21.54 56.54 52.10
CA SER A 148 -22.45 55.52 51.56
C SER A 148 -21.81 54.75 50.39
N GLU A 149 -21.21 55.46 49.44
CA GLU A 149 -20.47 54.89 48.31
C GLU A 149 -19.29 54.01 48.78
N ASN A 150 -18.50 54.49 49.75
CA ASN A 150 -17.41 53.71 50.34
C ASN A 150 -17.92 52.47 51.10
N GLY A 151 -19.09 52.54 51.74
CA GLY A 151 -19.75 51.39 52.35
C GLY A 151 -20.18 50.33 51.33
N ASN A 152 -20.76 50.76 50.21
CA ASN A 152 -21.16 49.87 49.11
C ASN A 152 -19.93 49.21 48.44
N LEU A 153 -18.88 49.97 48.16
CA LEU A 153 -17.62 49.46 47.61
C LEU A 153 -16.91 48.49 48.59
N ALA A 154 -16.99 48.74 49.90
CA ALA A 154 -16.46 47.82 50.90
C ALA A 154 -17.22 46.48 50.94
N ALA A 155 -18.55 46.50 50.73
CA ALA A 155 -19.35 45.30 50.59
C ALA A 155 -19.03 44.53 49.29
N GLU A 156 -18.95 45.21 48.15
CA GLU A 156 -18.55 44.61 46.87
C GLU A 156 -17.16 43.97 46.94
N VAL A 157 -16.18 44.64 47.57
CA VAL A 157 -14.84 44.09 47.82
C VAL A 157 -14.87 42.87 48.76
N ALA A 158 -15.81 42.79 49.70
CA ALA A 158 -15.99 41.61 50.55
C ALA A 158 -16.59 40.43 49.77
N ASP A 159 -17.62 40.68 48.95
CA ASP A 159 -18.24 39.66 48.10
C ASP A 159 -17.29 39.13 47.03
N LEU A 160 -16.51 40.01 46.38
CA LEU A 160 -15.48 39.61 45.40
C LEU A 160 -14.38 38.75 46.06
N LYS A 161 -13.96 39.07 47.28
CA LYS A 161 -13.03 38.22 48.06
C LYS A 161 -13.64 36.86 48.42
N ALA A 162 -14.92 36.84 48.79
CA ALA A 162 -15.64 35.60 49.09
C ALA A 162 -15.87 34.73 47.83
N GLN A 163 -16.00 35.34 46.65
CA GLN A 163 -16.03 34.63 45.37
C GLN A 163 -14.65 34.10 44.97
N LEU A 164 -13.59 34.91 45.13
CA LEU A 164 -12.21 34.50 44.86
C LEU A 164 -11.80 33.28 45.71
N ALA A 165 -12.02 33.33 47.03
CA ALA A 165 -11.70 32.20 47.91
C ALA A 165 -12.43 30.90 47.50
N LYS A 166 -13.71 30.99 47.13
CA LYS A 166 -14.47 29.83 46.61
C LYS A 166 -13.90 29.28 45.31
N ALA A 167 -13.40 30.15 44.42
CA ALA A 167 -12.76 29.74 43.17
C ALA A 167 -11.38 29.11 43.42
N GLU A 168 -10.60 29.63 44.37
CA GLU A 168 -9.32 29.07 44.81
C GLU A 168 -9.49 27.69 45.45
N ASP A 169 -10.49 27.50 46.32
CA ASP A 169 -10.87 26.20 46.90
C ASP A 169 -11.31 25.21 45.82
N ALA A 170 -12.18 25.63 44.89
CA ALA A 170 -12.64 24.77 43.79
C ALA A 170 -11.49 24.34 42.87
N HIS A 171 -10.57 25.26 42.55
CA HIS A 171 -9.35 24.96 41.80
C HIS A 171 -8.42 24.01 42.57
N SER A 172 -8.27 24.19 43.89
CA SER A 172 -7.49 23.30 44.77
C SER A 172 -8.05 21.86 44.79
N VAL A 173 -9.38 21.71 44.79
CA VAL A 173 -10.06 20.41 44.68
C VAL A 173 -9.86 19.81 43.27
N ALA A 174 -10.11 20.57 42.21
CA ALA A 174 -9.96 20.10 40.83
C ALA A 174 -8.52 19.68 40.51
N LYS A 175 -7.52 20.39 41.03
CA LYS A 175 -6.10 20.04 40.89
C LYS A 175 -5.77 18.70 41.57
N LYS A 176 -6.28 18.47 42.79
CA LYS A 176 -6.10 17.18 43.50
C LYS A 176 -6.80 16.03 42.79
N GLN A 177 -8.00 16.27 42.23
CA GLN A 177 -8.72 15.28 41.41
C GLN A 177 -7.92 14.91 40.17
N LEU A 178 -7.39 15.90 39.44
CA LEU A 178 -6.50 15.67 38.30
C LEU A 178 -5.24 14.88 38.69
N GLU A 179 -4.61 15.23 39.82
CA GLU A 179 -3.46 14.49 40.36
C GLU A 179 -3.83 13.01 40.61
N THR A 180 -4.95 12.72 41.29
CA THR A 180 -5.40 11.33 41.51
C THR A 180 -5.74 10.58 40.22
N GLU A 181 -6.43 11.23 39.26
CA GLU A 181 -6.77 10.60 37.97
C GLU A 181 -5.52 10.35 37.12
N THR A 182 -4.52 11.23 37.14
CA THR A 182 -3.25 10.98 36.43
C THR A 182 -2.47 9.80 37.00
N LEU A 183 -2.52 9.57 38.32
CA LEU A 183 -1.94 8.39 38.96
C LEU A 183 -2.72 7.12 38.57
N MET A 184 -4.05 7.12 38.68
CA MET A 184 -4.89 5.99 38.29
C MET A 184 -4.72 5.62 36.81
N ARG A 185 -4.58 6.62 35.92
CA ARG A 185 -4.30 6.38 34.50
C ARG A 185 -2.96 5.68 34.29
N VAL A 186 -1.91 6.12 34.98
CA VAL A 186 -0.57 5.49 34.90
C VAL A 186 -0.58 4.07 35.48
N ASP A 187 -1.27 3.82 36.59
CA ASP A 187 -1.41 2.47 37.16
C ASP A 187 -2.17 1.51 36.21
N LEU A 188 -3.19 2.02 35.51
CA LEU A 188 -3.90 1.26 34.47
C LEU A 188 -3.07 1.05 33.20
N GLU A 189 -2.31 2.06 32.75
CA GLU A 189 -1.35 1.96 31.64
C GLU A 189 -0.30 0.88 31.94
N ASN A 190 0.32 0.91 33.12
CA ASN A 190 1.28 -0.10 33.59
C ASN A 190 0.67 -1.52 33.64
N ARG A 191 -0.58 -1.64 34.10
CA ARG A 191 -1.28 -2.94 34.18
C ARG A 191 -1.65 -3.47 32.80
N CYS A 192 -2.05 -2.61 31.87
CA CYS A 192 -2.30 -2.98 30.48
C CYS A 192 -1.02 -3.41 29.77
N GLN A 193 0.11 -2.75 30.04
CA GLN A 193 1.43 -3.17 29.55
C GLN A 193 1.80 -4.56 30.09
N SER A 194 1.68 -4.78 31.41
CA SER A 194 1.98 -6.07 32.05
C SER A 194 1.11 -7.22 31.49
N LEU A 195 -0.18 -6.98 31.24
CA LEU A 195 -1.08 -7.96 30.62
C LEU A 195 -0.76 -8.19 29.14
N THR A 196 -0.23 -7.19 28.45
CA THR A 196 0.21 -7.32 27.05
C THR A 196 1.48 -8.16 26.97
N GLU A 197 2.44 -7.96 27.88
CA GLU A 197 3.66 -8.77 28.00
C GLU A 197 3.33 -10.22 28.41
N GLU A 198 2.42 -10.44 29.36
CA GLU A 198 1.93 -11.78 29.72
C GLU A 198 1.25 -12.48 28.53
N LEU A 199 0.47 -11.75 27.72
CA LEU A 199 -0.20 -12.27 26.52
C LEU A 199 0.81 -12.58 25.40
N GLN A 200 1.84 -11.75 25.21
CA GLN A 200 2.93 -12.02 24.27
C GLN A 200 3.75 -13.24 24.70
N PHE A 201 4.10 -13.37 25.99
CA PHE A 201 4.77 -14.54 26.54
C PHE A 201 3.94 -15.81 26.32
N ARG A 202 2.63 -15.78 26.65
CA ARG A 202 1.72 -16.92 26.40
C ARG A 202 1.63 -17.30 24.93
N LYS A 203 1.57 -16.32 24.01
CA LYS A 203 1.65 -16.59 22.55
C LYS A 203 2.95 -17.30 22.19
N SER A 204 4.10 -16.75 22.60
CA SER A 204 5.41 -17.36 22.30
C SER A 204 5.55 -18.78 22.86
N MET A 205 4.97 -19.06 24.03
CA MET A 205 4.92 -20.40 24.60
C MET A 205 4.03 -21.35 23.77
N PHE A 206 2.82 -20.93 23.38
CA PHE A 206 1.96 -21.73 22.50
C PHE A 206 2.58 -21.94 21.11
N ASP A 207 3.25 -20.95 20.56
CA ASP A 207 3.95 -21.07 19.28
C ASP A 207 5.13 -22.06 19.37
N GLU A 208 5.83 -22.13 20.50
CA GLU A 208 6.86 -23.15 20.74
C GLU A 208 6.26 -24.54 20.99
N GLU A 209 5.15 -24.67 21.73
CA GLU A 209 4.43 -25.94 21.86
C GLU A 209 3.91 -26.45 20.51
N VAL A 210 3.41 -25.56 19.65
CA VAL A 210 2.99 -25.87 18.28
C VAL A 210 4.19 -26.24 17.41
N ARG A 211 5.32 -25.53 17.52
CA ARG A 211 6.58 -25.83 16.81
C ARG A 211 7.14 -27.20 17.23
N GLU A 212 7.18 -27.50 18.52
CA GLU A 212 7.69 -28.76 19.05
C GLU A 212 6.73 -29.93 18.75
N THR A 213 5.40 -29.74 18.83
CA THR A 213 4.44 -30.78 18.44
C THR A 213 4.40 -31.02 16.93
N ARG A 214 4.59 -30.00 16.09
CA ARG A 214 4.85 -30.17 14.65
C ARG A 214 6.13 -30.97 14.42
N ARG A 215 7.25 -30.59 15.03
CA ARG A 215 8.54 -31.31 14.94
C ARG A 215 8.45 -32.77 15.41
N ARG A 216 7.65 -33.07 16.45
CA ARG A 216 7.34 -34.45 16.90
C ARG A 216 6.38 -35.24 15.97
N ARG A 217 5.64 -34.56 15.08
CA ARG A 217 4.84 -35.22 14.02
C ARG A 217 5.71 -35.44 12.79
N GLU A 218 6.33 -34.38 12.28
CA GLU A 218 7.31 -34.38 11.20
C GLU A 218 8.38 -35.46 11.38
N LYS A 219 9.03 -35.52 12.55
CA LYS A 219 10.01 -36.57 12.84
C LYS A 219 9.41 -37.98 12.70
N ARG A 220 8.19 -38.23 13.17
CA ARG A 220 7.53 -39.54 13.03
C ARG A 220 7.10 -39.83 11.59
N THR A 221 6.69 -38.82 10.84
CA THR A 221 6.41 -38.95 9.40
C THR A 221 7.69 -39.33 8.65
N VAL A 222 8.80 -38.62 8.88
CA VAL A 222 10.10 -38.93 8.27
C VAL A 222 10.63 -40.30 8.74
N GLU A 223 10.42 -40.71 10.00
CA GLU A 223 10.76 -42.06 10.48
C GLU A 223 9.92 -43.15 9.77
N VAL A 224 8.64 -42.90 9.49
CA VAL A 224 7.79 -43.82 8.70
C VAL A 224 8.19 -43.82 7.23
N ASP A 225 8.38 -42.67 6.59
CA ASP A 225 8.72 -42.55 5.17
C ASP A 225 10.12 -43.10 4.88
N SER A 226 11.08 -42.90 5.79
CA SER A 226 12.42 -43.52 5.67
C SER A 226 12.37 -45.04 5.88
N GLY A 227 11.56 -45.55 6.81
CA GLY A 227 11.31 -46.99 6.94
C GLY A 227 10.66 -47.58 5.68
N VAL A 228 9.60 -46.96 5.18
CA VAL A 228 8.86 -47.39 3.97
C VAL A 228 9.74 -47.33 2.72
N THR A 229 10.55 -46.28 2.53
CA THR A 229 11.50 -46.21 1.41
C THR A 229 12.66 -47.19 1.56
N GLN A 230 13.12 -47.48 2.78
CA GLN A 230 14.10 -48.53 3.04
C GLN A 230 13.54 -49.94 2.75
N ASP A 231 12.30 -50.21 3.14
CA ASP A 231 11.60 -51.47 2.84
C ASP A 231 11.34 -51.63 1.34
N TYR A 232 10.89 -50.58 0.64
CA TYR A 232 10.71 -50.62 -0.81
C TYR A 232 12.03 -50.78 -1.57
N THR A 233 13.09 -50.09 -1.18
CA THR A 233 14.41 -50.24 -1.82
C THR A 233 15.03 -51.60 -1.52
N PHE A 234 14.84 -52.16 -0.32
CA PHE A 234 15.23 -53.53 -0.01
C PHE A 234 14.45 -54.56 -0.83
N GLN A 235 13.12 -54.47 -0.90
CA GLN A 235 12.28 -55.38 -1.69
C GLN A 235 12.59 -55.29 -3.19
N LEU A 236 12.81 -54.08 -3.72
CA LEU A 236 13.21 -53.88 -5.12
C LEU A 236 14.62 -54.43 -5.39
N ALA A 237 15.58 -54.20 -4.50
CA ALA A 237 16.92 -54.77 -4.62
C ALA A 237 16.90 -56.30 -4.56
N GLN A 238 16.10 -56.89 -3.68
CA GLN A 238 15.90 -58.34 -3.60
C GLN A 238 15.25 -58.88 -4.88
N ALA A 239 14.18 -58.27 -5.38
CA ALA A 239 13.52 -58.69 -6.62
C ALA A 239 14.45 -58.58 -7.84
N LEU A 240 15.26 -57.52 -7.92
CA LEU A 240 16.30 -57.38 -8.95
C LEU A 240 17.43 -58.40 -8.80
N GLN A 241 17.80 -58.77 -7.56
CA GLN A 241 18.79 -59.81 -7.29
C GLN A 241 18.27 -61.20 -7.66
N ASP A 242 17.01 -61.53 -7.35
CA ASP A 242 16.39 -62.79 -7.76
C ASP A 242 16.17 -62.86 -9.28
N LEU A 243 15.82 -61.75 -9.94
CA LEU A 243 15.76 -61.69 -11.42
C LEU A 243 17.15 -61.93 -12.04
N ARG A 244 18.20 -61.29 -11.51
CA ARG A 244 19.59 -61.54 -11.94
C ARG A 244 19.99 -62.99 -11.71
N ARG A 245 19.68 -63.56 -10.55
CA ARG A 245 19.95 -64.96 -10.20
C ARG A 245 19.22 -65.92 -11.15
N GLN A 246 17.95 -65.65 -11.49
CA GLN A 246 17.19 -66.41 -12.48
C GLN A 246 17.80 -66.31 -13.89
N HIS A 247 18.26 -65.12 -14.31
CA HIS A 247 18.94 -64.96 -15.59
C HIS A 247 20.32 -65.66 -15.61
N GLU A 248 21.08 -65.62 -14.52
CA GLU A 248 22.34 -66.36 -14.37
C GLU A 248 22.12 -67.89 -14.36
N GLU A 249 21.06 -68.35 -13.69
CA GLU A 249 20.62 -69.75 -13.64
C GLU A 249 20.18 -70.23 -15.04
N GLN A 250 19.37 -69.45 -15.77
CA GLN A 250 19.01 -69.72 -17.16
C GLN A 250 20.25 -69.74 -18.08
N VAL A 251 21.16 -68.78 -17.95
CA VAL A 251 22.42 -68.74 -18.73
C VAL A 251 23.33 -69.91 -18.36
N SER A 252 23.32 -70.39 -17.12
CA SER A 252 24.04 -71.60 -16.71
C SER A 252 23.43 -72.85 -17.34
N ILE A 253 22.10 -72.99 -17.31
CA ILE A 253 21.38 -74.10 -17.95
C ILE A 253 21.65 -74.09 -19.46
N TYR A 254 21.52 -72.95 -20.15
CA TYR A 254 21.84 -72.85 -21.58
C TYR A 254 23.30 -73.15 -21.90
N LYS A 255 24.26 -72.81 -21.01
CA LYS A 255 25.67 -73.21 -21.15
C LYS A 255 25.87 -74.71 -20.95
N GLU A 256 25.14 -75.32 -20.01
CA GLU A 256 25.20 -76.76 -19.76
C GLU A 256 24.55 -77.56 -20.90
N GLU A 257 23.38 -77.15 -21.39
CA GLU A 257 22.74 -77.71 -22.59
C GLU A 257 23.63 -77.56 -23.83
N LEU A 258 24.26 -76.40 -24.01
CA LEU A 258 25.22 -76.17 -25.10
C LEU A 258 26.47 -77.06 -24.94
N GLY A 259 26.98 -77.21 -23.71
CA GLY A 259 28.07 -78.14 -23.38
C GLY A 259 27.71 -79.59 -23.66
N ASN A 260 26.54 -80.04 -23.22
CA ASN A 260 26.01 -81.39 -23.43
C ASN A 260 25.74 -81.67 -24.92
N THR A 261 25.26 -80.69 -25.69
CA THR A 261 25.09 -80.85 -27.14
C THR A 261 26.41 -80.80 -27.92
N PHE A 262 27.42 -80.05 -27.45
CA PHE A 262 28.78 -80.17 -27.98
C PHE A 262 29.42 -81.51 -27.64
N GLN A 263 29.28 -81.99 -26.41
CA GLN A 263 29.77 -83.30 -25.97
C GLN A 263 29.10 -84.43 -26.78
N ALA A 264 27.78 -84.39 -26.95
CA ALA A 264 27.05 -85.33 -27.79
C ALA A 264 27.49 -85.27 -29.26
N LYS A 265 27.82 -84.09 -29.81
CA LYS A 265 28.41 -83.97 -31.15
C LYS A 265 29.82 -84.57 -31.23
N LEU A 266 30.66 -84.34 -30.21
CA LEU A 266 32.00 -84.93 -30.11
C LEU A 266 31.95 -86.45 -29.98
N ASP A 267 31.05 -87.00 -29.17
CA ASP A 267 30.92 -88.45 -28.98
C ASP A 267 30.28 -89.13 -30.19
N ASN A 268 29.32 -88.50 -30.88
CA ASN A 268 28.87 -88.96 -32.19
C ASN A 268 30.00 -88.94 -33.23
N ALA A 269 30.87 -87.92 -33.22
CA ALA A 269 32.04 -87.86 -34.09
C ALA A 269 33.10 -88.94 -33.75
N LYS A 270 33.31 -89.24 -32.46
CA LYS A 270 34.15 -90.39 -32.05
C LYS A 270 33.56 -91.70 -32.53
N VAL A 271 32.27 -91.93 -32.32
CA VAL A 271 31.58 -93.16 -32.77
C VAL A 271 31.61 -93.29 -34.29
N SER A 272 31.46 -92.20 -35.05
CA SER A 272 31.61 -92.25 -36.51
C SER A 272 33.05 -92.50 -36.95
N SER A 273 34.06 -91.97 -36.24
CA SER A 273 35.47 -92.31 -36.45
C SER A 273 35.73 -93.79 -36.14
N GLU A 274 35.28 -94.29 -34.99
CA GLU A 274 35.41 -95.70 -34.62
C GLU A 274 34.73 -96.64 -35.62
N LEU A 275 33.57 -96.27 -36.16
CA LEU A 275 32.90 -97.04 -37.21
C LEU A 275 33.70 -97.03 -38.52
N ASN A 276 34.32 -95.92 -38.87
CA ASN A 276 35.23 -95.82 -40.00
C ASN A 276 36.53 -96.63 -39.77
N ASP A 277 37.11 -96.57 -38.57
CA ASP A 277 38.30 -97.35 -38.19
C ASP A 277 38.01 -98.86 -38.18
N LYS A 278 36.82 -99.27 -37.72
CA LYS A 278 36.32 -100.67 -37.80
C LYS A 278 36.09 -101.09 -39.27
N ALA A 279 35.54 -100.22 -40.12
CA ALA A 279 35.41 -100.51 -41.55
C ALA A 279 36.79 -100.62 -42.25
N VAL A 280 37.78 -99.83 -41.81
CA VAL A 280 39.17 -99.94 -42.27
C VAL A 280 39.86 -101.19 -41.74
N SER A 281 39.54 -101.68 -40.54
CA SER A 281 40.06 -102.96 -40.04
C SER A 281 39.45 -104.14 -40.78
N THR A 282 38.13 -104.19 -40.99
CA THR A 282 37.50 -105.28 -41.76
C THR A 282 37.99 -105.28 -43.22
N ALA A 283 38.17 -104.11 -43.85
CA ALA A 283 38.74 -104.03 -45.19
C ALA A 283 40.20 -104.52 -45.25
N ARG A 284 40.98 -104.39 -44.18
CA ARG A 284 42.34 -104.97 -44.07
C ARG A 284 42.30 -106.48 -43.84
N GLU A 285 41.36 -106.98 -43.05
CA GLU A 285 41.16 -108.41 -42.81
C GLU A 285 40.69 -109.12 -44.09
N GLU A 286 39.73 -108.55 -44.82
CA GLU A 286 39.29 -109.02 -46.15
C GLU A 286 40.44 -109.04 -47.17
N LEU A 287 41.27 -107.99 -47.19
CA LEU A 287 42.47 -107.92 -48.04
C LEU A 287 43.49 -109.00 -47.66
N GLN A 288 43.71 -109.25 -46.37
CA GLN A 288 44.63 -110.26 -45.89
C GLN A 288 44.13 -111.69 -46.16
N GLU A 289 42.83 -111.94 -46.03
CA GLU A 289 42.21 -113.19 -46.51
C GLU A 289 42.36 -113.34 -48.03
N ALA A 290 42.16 -112.28 -48.81
CA ALA A 290 42.35 -112.32 -50.26
C ALA A 290 43.80 -112.67 -50.62
N HIS A 291 44.80 -112.11 -49.92
CA HIS A 291 46.20 -112.50 -50.07
C HIS A 291 46.42 -113.99 -49.77
N MET A 292 45.94 -114.51 -48.63
CA MET A 292 46.08 -115.93 -48.28
C MET A 292 45.42 -116.86 -49.32
N ARG A 293 44.25 -116.47 -49.85
CA ARG A 293 43.59 -117.20 -50.95
C ARG A 293 44.44 -117.18 -52.22
N ILE A 294 44.99 -116.03 -52.61
CA ILE A 294 45.87 -115.87 -53.78
C ILE A 294 47.12 -116.76 -53.66
N GLU A 295 47.80 -116.77 -52.51
CA GLU A 295 48.96 -117.64 -52.27
C GLU A 295 48.60 -119.12 -52.37
N SER A 296 47.46 -119.55 -51.81
CA SER A 296 47.00 -120.94 -51.91
C SER A 296 46.69 -121.36 -53.34
N LEU A 297 46.11 -120.48 -54.16
CA LEU A 297 45.81 -120.73 -55.57
C LEU A 297 47.08 -120.70 -56.44
N ALA A 298 48.04 -119.83 -56.13
CA ALA A 298 49.35 -119.82 -56.78
C ALA A 298 50.12 -121.13 -56.54
N TYR A 299 50.05 -121.68 -55.32
CA TYR A 299 50.64 -122.98 -55.01
C TYR A 299 49.97 -124.14 -55.79
N GLN A 300 48.63 -124.13 -55.90
CA GLN A 300 47.89 -125.11 -56.70
C GLN A 300 48.21 -125.02 -58.20
N LEU A 301 48.30 -123.81 -58.76
CA LEU A 301 48.73 -123.58 -60.14
C LEU A 301 50.16 -124.10 -60.38
N SER A 302 51.09 -123.83 -59.47
CA SER A 302 52.48 -124.32 -59.56
C SER A 302 52.55 -125.85 -59.61
N ALA A 303 51.77 -126.55 -58.77
CA ALA A 303 51.69 -128.00 -58.77
C ALA A 303 51.13 -128.56 -60.09
N LEU A 304 50.01 -128.02 -60.57
CA LEU A 304 49.38 -128.46 -61.82
C LEU A 304 50.25 -128.19 -63.06
N GLN A 305 50.92 -127.03 -63.14
CA GLN A 305 51.79 -126.69 -64.27
C GLN A 305 53.04 -127.60 -64.34
N LYS A 306 53.54 -128.05 -63.18
CA LYS A 306 54.63 -129.04 -63.09
C LYS A 306 54.18 -130.45 -63.53
N GLN A 307 52.89 -130.77 -63.35
CA GLN A 307 52.30 -132.00 -63.87
C GLN A 307 51.97 -131.92 -65.38
N ALA A 308 51.65 -130.74 -65.90
CA ALA A 308 51.42 -130.52 -67.34
C ALA A 308 52.70 -130.73 -68.15
N SER A 309 53.79 -130.04 -67.80
CA SER A 309 55.08 -130.13 -68.50
C SER A 309 55.63 -131.56 -68.61
N ALA A 310 55.54 -132.35 -67.53
CA ALA A 310 55.95 -133.76 -67.53
C ALA A 310 55.12 -134.67 -68.47
N ASN A 311 53.85 -134.31 -68.75
CA ASN A 311 53.05 -135.02 -69.75
C ASN A 311 53.38 -134.56 -71.17
N GLU A 312 53.63 -133.27 -71.39
CA GLU A 312 53.99 -132.73 -72.71
C GLU A 312 55.30 -133.30 -73.26
N GLU A 313 56.34 -133.45 -72.42
CA GLU A 313 57.60 -134.10 -72.83
C GLU A 313 57.35 -135.54 -73.28
N ARG A 314 56.55 -136.29 -72.53
CA ARG A 314 56.24 -137.70 -72.81
C ARG A 314 55.37 -137.91 -74.07
N VAL A 315 54.58 -136.90 -74.46
CA VAL A 315 53.89 -136.88 -75.78
C VAL A 315 54.91 -136.62 -76.89
N ARG A 316 55.77 -135.62 -76.72
CA ARG A 316 56.76 -135.18 -77.72
C ARG A 316 57.77 -136.26 -78.10
N GLU A 317 58.15 -137.14 -77.17
CA GLU A 317 58.99 -138.31 -77.47
C GLU A 317 58.28 -139.33 -78.38
N LEU A 318 57.01 -139.63 -78.08
CA LEU A 318 56.22 -140.61 -78.84
C LEU A 318 55.91 -140.11 -80.27
N GLU A 319 55.63 -138.81 -80.42
CA GLU A 319 55.37 -138.20 -81.74
C GLU A 319 56.59 -138.25 -82.66
N ASN A 320 57.80 -137.94 -82.15
CA ASN A 320 59.04 -138.01 -82.91
C ASN A 320 59.36 -139.43 -83.41
N LEU A 321 59.09 -140.45 -82.59
CA LEU A 321 59.30 -141.86 -82.94
C LEU A 321 58.38 -142.30 -84.09
N VAL A 322 57.11 -141.88 -84.05
CA VAL A 322 56.11 -142.16 -85.11
C VAL A 322 56.40 -141.37 -86.40
N ALA A 323 56.95 -140.15 -86.31
CA ALA A 323 57.38 -139.38 -87.47
C ALA A 323 58.58 -140.04 -88.18
N GLY A 324 59.62 -140.42 -87.42
CA GLY A 324 60.83 -141.04 -87.96
C GLY A 324 60.61 -142.37 -88.68
N GLU A 325 59.58 -143.13 -88.30
CA GLU A 325 59.17 -144.34 -89.05
C GLU A 325 58.42 -144.01 -90.35
N ARG A 326 57.54 -142.99 -90.34
CA ARG A 326 56.71 -142.63 -91.49
C ARG A 326 57.53 -142.16 -92.70
N ASP A 327 58.55 -141.34 -92.50
CA ASP A 327 59.27 -140.75 -93.63
C ASP A 327 60.30 -141.69 -94.28
N LYS A 328 60.81 -142.70 -93.54
CA LYS A 328 61.57 -143.82 -94.13
C LYS A 328 60.73 -144.59 -95.16
N HIS A 329 59.50 -144.94 -94.79
CA HIS A 329 58.57 -145.64 -95.68
C HIS A 329 58.21 -144.78 -96.90
N ARG A 330 58.01 -143.47 -96.70
CA ARG A 330 57.71 -142.51 -97.77
C ARG A 330 58.82 -142.48 -98.83
N MET A 331 60.08 -142.33 -98.43
CA MET A 331 61.23 -142.31 -99.36
C MET A 331 61.39 -143.60 -100.18
N GLN A 332 61.05 -144.77 -99.62
CA GLN A 332 61.15 -146.04 -100.34
C GLN A 332 60.09 -146.18 -101.44
N MET A 333 58.86 -145.73 -101.19
CA MET A 333 57.78 -145.72 -102.20
C MET A 333 58.13 -144.79 -103.36
N ASP A 334 58.55 -143.56 -103.03
CA ASP A 334 58.95 -142.51 -103.96
C ASP A 334 59.98 -142.98 -105.00
N LEU A 335 60.98 -143.77 -104.59
CA LEU A 335 61.99 -144.31 -105.49
C LEU A 335 61.42 -145.36 -106.44
N LYS A 336 60.55 -146.25 -105.95
CA LYS A 336 59.95 -147.32 -106.76
C LYS A 336 58.90 -146.79 -107.74
N GLU A 337 58.19 -145.72 -107.43
CA GLU A 337 57.27 -145.08 -108.37
C GLU A 337 58.00 -144.44 -109.57
N ARG A 338 59.20 -143.86 -109.37
CA ARG A 338 60.01 -143.29 -110.46
C ARG A 338 60.55 -144.37 -111.41
N GLU A 339 61.11 -145.46 -110.87
CA GLU A 339 61.53 -146.62 -111.67
C GLU A 339 60.37 -147.19 -112.52
N MET A 340 59.17 -147.29 -111.93
CA MET A 340 57.96 -147.76 -112.60
C MET A 340 57.38 -146.77 -113.62
N ALA A 341 57.74 -145.48 -113.55
CA ALA A 341 57.33 -144.48 -114.54
C ALA A 341 58.19 -144.58 -115.81
N GLU A 342 59.52 -144.56 -115.69
CA GLU A 342 60.40 -144.62 -116.86
C GLU A 342 60.24 -145.91 -117.68
N MET A 343 60.01 -147.05 -116.99
CA MET A 343 59.78 -148.34 -117.67
C MET A 343 58.48 -148.36 -118.48
N ARG A 344 57.45 -147.61 -118.05
CA ARG A 344 56.19 -147.48 -118.81
C ARG A 344 56.38 -146.59 -120.05
N GLU A 345 57.10 -145.49 -119.93
CA GLU A 345 57.32 -144.55 -121.04
C GLU A 345 58.14 -145.20 -122.18
N ARG A 346 59.20 -145.94 -121.83
CA ARG A 346 59.99 -146.71 -122.81
C ARG A 346 59.14 -147.78 -123.52
N MET A 347 58.25 -148.47 -122.80
CA MET A 347 57.33 -149.45 -123.39
C MET A 347 56.29 -148.79 -124.31
N GLN A 348 55.81 -147.59 -123.97
CA GLN A 348 54.85 -146.84 -124.77
C GLN A 348 55.45 -146.35 -126.10
N GLN A 349 56.72 -145.96 -126.11
CA GLN A 349 57.44 -145.58 -127.34
C GLN A 349 57.54 -146.77 -128.32
N GLN A 350 57.97 -147.94 -127.85
CA GLN A 350 58.04 -149.14 -128.69
C GLN A 350 56.66 -149.59 -129.21
N LEU A 351 55.60 -149.45 -128.41
CA LEU A 351 54.23 -149.76 -128.86
C LEU A 351 53.78 -148.87 -130.02
N ASN A 352 54.13 -147.58 -130.02
CA ASN A 352 53.79 -146.67 -131.11
C ASN A 352 54.54 -147.03 -132.40
N GLU A 353 55.85 -147.32 -132.31
CA GLU A 353 56.68 -147.74 -133.46
C GLU A 353 56.17 -149.04 -134.10
N TYR A 354 55.67 -150.00 -133.29
CA TYR A 354 55.03 -151.22 -133.82
C TYR A 354 53.63 -150.98 -134.41
N GLN A 355 52.88 -149.97 -133.94
CA GLN A 355 51.54 -149.70 -134.47
C GLN A 355 51.57 -148.96 -135.82
N GLU A 356 52.47 -148.00 -136.03
CA GLU A 356 52.64 -147.38 -137.36
C GLU A 356 53.03 -148.42 -138.42
N LEU A 357 53.84 -149.41 -138.03
CA LEU A 357 54.19 -150.55 -138.88
C LEU A 357 52.99 -151.51 -139.13
N LEU A 358 52.06 -151.63 -138.18
CA LEU A 358 50.82 -152.40 -138.34
C LEU A 358 49.79 -151.69 -139.23
N ASP A 359 49.69 -150.37 -139.19
CA ASP A 359 48.76 -149.61 -140.03
C ASP A 359 49.19 -149.66 -141.51
N VAL A 360 50.51 -149.60 -141.80
CA VAL A 360 51.06 -149.86 -143.14
C VAL A 360 50.77 -151.30 -143.60
N LYS A 361 50.75 -152.28 -142.70
CA LYS A 361 50.39 -153.67 -142.98
C LYS A 361 48.88 -153.82 -143.24
N LEU A 362 48.02 -153.16 -142.47
CA LEU A 362 46.57 -153.23 -142.62
C LEU A 362 46.08 -152.59 -143.92
N ALA A 363 46.76 -151.57 -144.44
CA ALA A 363 46.49 -151.06 -145.79
C ALA A 363 46.62 -152.17 -146.87
N LEU A 364 47.63 -153.04 -146.76
CA LEU A 364 47.83 -154.19 -147.65
C LEU A 364 46.83 -155.33 -147.38
N ASP A 365 46.38 -155.52 -146.14
CA ASP A 365 45.30 -156.49 -145.83
C ASP A 365 43.94 -156.06 -146.41
N MET A 366 43.66 -154.75 -146.51
CA MET A 366 42.42 -154.25 -147.11
C MET A 366 42.32 -154.60 -148.60
N GLU A 367 43.45 -154.58 -149.32
CA GLU A 367 43.52 -155.01 -150.72
C GLU A 367 43.30 -156.54 -150.88
N ILE A 368 43.68 -157.34 -149.88
CA ILE A 368 43.50 -158.80 -149.88
C ILE A 368 42.08 -159.20 -149.47
N ASN A 369 41.52 -158.62 -148.41
CA ASN A 369 40.19 -159.03 -147.90
C ASN A 369 39.02 -158.51 -148.77
N ALA A 370 39.27 -157.59 -149.71
CA ALA A 370 38.35 -157.36 -150.83
C ALA A 370 38.00 -158.66 -151.60
N TYR A 371 38.92 -159.64 -151.63
CA TYR A 371 38.72 -160.97 -152.24
C TYR A 371 38.11 -162.02 -151.30
N ARG A 372 37.93 -161.74 -149.99
CA ARG A 372 37.23 -162.65 -149.04
C ARG A 372 35.75 -162.32 -148.84
N LYS A 373 35.22 -161.34 -149.57
CA LYS A 373 33.82 -160.90 -149.53
C LYS A 373 32.86 -161.91 -150.18
N LEU A 374 32.78 -163.15 -149.67
CA LEU A 374 31.85 -164.19 -150.14
C LEU A 374 31.46 -165.26 -149.11
N LEU A 375 32.26 -165.45 -148.05
CA LEU A 375 31.95 -166.21 -146.84
C LEU A 375 32.56 -165.43 -145.65
N GLU A 376 31.98 -165.30 -144.47
CA GLU A 376 30.74 -165.79 -143.86
C GLU A 376 29.95 -164.58 -143.29
N GLY A 377 28.63 -164.57 -143.10
CA GLY A 377 27.65 -165.67 -143.18
C GLY A 377 27.38 -166.28 -141.79
N GLU A 378 26.32 -165.84 -141.12
CA GLU A 378 25.86 -166.35 -139.81
C GLU A 378 26.70 -165.99 -138.55
N GLU A 379 26.02 -166.09 -137.39
CA GLU A 379 26.48 -166.27 -135.99
C GLU A 379 27.25 -165.17 -135.17
N ASP A 380 27.20 -165.11 -133.82
CA ASP A 380 26.04 -165.02 -132.87
C ASP A 380 26.42 -164.74 -131.36
N ARG A 381 25.45 -164.30 -130.51
CA ARG A 381 25.21 -164.57 -129.03
C ARG A 381 26.13 -164.14 -127.78
N LEU A 382 25.70 -163.12 -126.97
CA LEU A 382 25.38 -163.06 -125.45
C LEU A 382 26.29 -162.56 -124.19
N LYS A 383 26.09 -161.30 -123.61
CA LYS A 383 25.53 -160.74 -122.23
C LYS A 383 26.13 -160.59 -120.70
N LEU A 384 25.91 -159.41 -119.91
CA LEU A 384 25.33 -159.09 -118.43
C LEU A 384 25.77 -157.85 -117.33
N SER A 385 24.96 -156.76 -116.74
CA SER A 385 25.17 -155.66 -115.52
C SER A 385 24.14 -154.39 -114.94
N PRO A 386 24.24 -153.55 -113.74
CA PRO A 386 23.28 -152.44 -112.98
C PRO A 386 23.65 -151.09 -111.95
N SER A 387 22.79 -150.08 -111.32
CA SER A 387 23.02 -148.88 -110.19
C SER A 387 21.94 -147.71 -109.50
N PRO A 388 22.12 -146.77 -108.39
CA PRO A 388 21.16 -145.77 -107.51
C PRO A 388 21.46 -144.29 -106.66
N SER A 389 20.55 -143.40 -105.93
CA SER A 389 20.73 -142.06 -104.96
C SER A 389 19.48 -141.20 -104.15
N GLY A 390 19.24 -140.02 -103.30
CA GLY A 390 19.72 -138.78 -102.34
C GLY A 390 18.68 -137.56 -101.69
N ARG A 391 18.81 -136.66 -100.55
CA ARG A 391 17.84 -135.53 -99.79
C ARG A 391 18.37 -134.37 -98.64
N VAL A 392 17.86 -133.28 -97.79
CA VAL A 392 16.79 -132.08 -97.44
C VAL A 392 16.87 -131.06 -96.03
N THR A 393 16.27 -129.76 -95.73
CA THR A 393 16.35 -128.70 -94.44
C THR A 393 15.33 -127.38 -94.03
N VAL A 394 15.29 -126.53 -92.82
CA VAL A 394 14.33 -125.28 -92.28
C VAL A 394 14.61 -124.08 -91.06
N SER A 395 13.78 -122.95 -90.64
CA SER A 395 13.84 -121.80 -89.45
C SER A 395 12.68 -120.57 -89.19
N ARG A 396 12.41 -119.41 -88.33
CA ARG A 396 12.60 -118.47 -86.99
C ARG A 396 11.63 -117.05 -86.82
N ALA A 397 11.34 -115.91 -85.95
CA ALA A 397 11.42 -115.00 -84.58
C ALA A 397 10.43 -113.59 -84.40
N MET A 398 10.13 -112.45 -83.54
CA MET A 398 10.17 -111.55 -82.15
C MET A 398 9.15 -110.16 -82.00
N GLY A 399 8.82 -109.03 -81.12
CA GLY A 399 9.03 -108.08 -79.80
C GLY A 399 8.02 -106.75 -79.33
N THR A 400 8.13 -105.74 -78.28
CA THR A 400 7.11 -104.62 -77.62
C THR A 400 7.42 -103.17 -76.76
N GLY A 401 6.50 -102.22 -76.12
CA GLY A 401 6.68 -100.82 -75.27
C GLY A 401 5.51 -99.80 -74.50
N SER A 402 5.68 -98.57 -73.73
CA SER A 402 4.64 -97.56 -72.93
C SER A 402 4.93 -96.02 -72.21
N SER A 403 4.01 -95.10 -71.54
CA SER A 403 4.16 -93.62 -70.81
C SER A 403 3.02 -92.72 -69.89
N ARG A 404 3.15 -91.41 -69.24
CA ARG A 404 2.18 -90.47 -68.28
C ARG A 404 2.38 -88.85 -67.74
N SER A 405 1.44 -87.96 -67.07
CA SER A 405 1.47 -86.44 -66.43
C SER A 405 0.32 -85.81 -65.36
N SER A 406 -0.07 -84.54 -64.75
CA SER A 406 0.22 -83.00 -64.29
C SER A 406 -0.89 -81.97 -63.48
N TRP A 407 -0.72 -80.73 -62.75
CA TRP A 407 -1.77 -79.71 -62.00
C TRP A 407 -1.57 -78.10 -61.43
N ALA A 408 -2.46 -77.26 -60.64
CA ALA A 408 -2.58 -75.67 -60.32
C ALA A 408 -3.17 -74.84 -58.92
N LYS A 409 -3.48 -73.42 -58.76
CA LYS A 409 -3.88 -72.41 -57.53
C LYS A 409 -4.74 -70.95 -57.72
N ARG A 410 -5.13 -69.77 -56.97
CA ARG A 410 -5.16 -68.83 -55.63
C ARG A 410 -6.21 -67.49 -55.45
N LYS A 411 -6.39 -66.59 -54.34
CA LYS A 411 -7.33 -65.29 -54.02
C LYS A 411 -6.95 -64.16 -52.83
N ARG A 412 -7.47 -62.97 -52.20
CA ARG A 412 -8.53 -61.73 -52.01
C ARG A 412 -7.96 -60.51 -50.99
N VAL A 413 -8.40 -59.29 -50.36
CA VAL A 413 -9.43 -58.05 -50.21
C VAL A 413 -9.11 -56.85 -49.10
N GLU A 414 -9.72 -55.71 -48.44
CA GLU A 414 -10.91 -54.64 -48.17
C GLU A 414 -10.45 -53.32 -47.21
N LEU A 415 -10.96 -52.13 -46.57
CA LEU A 415 -12.07 -51.01 -46.23
C LEU A 415 -11.55 -49.67 -45.35
N GLN A 416 -12.03 -48.46 -44.69
CA GLN A 416 -13.14 -47.40 -44.24
C GLN A 416 -12.57 -45.99 -43.47
N GLU A 417 -13.03 -44.78 -42.84
CA GLU A 417 -14.19 -43.71 -42.51
C GLU A 417 -13.86 -42.18 -41.83
N GLU A 418 -14.68 -41.31 -41.03
CA GLU A 418 -14.78 -39.69 -40.88
C GLU A 418 -15.07 -38.74 -39.49
N SER A 419 -15.13 -37.30 -39.36
CA SER A 419 -15.29 -36.29 -38.11
C SER A 419 -15.73 -34.65 -38.11
N VAL A 420 -15.93 -33.75 -37.00
CA VAL A 420 -16.56 -32.24 -36.85
C VAL A 420 -16.23 -31.14 -35.59
N VAL A 421 -16.69 -29.78 -35.41
CA VAL A 421 -16.09 -28.54 -34.55
C VAL A 421 -16.87 -27.29 -33.79
N VAL A 422 -16.27 -26.51 -32.79
CA VAL A 422 -16.65 -25.21 -32.00
C VAL A 422 -15.42 -24.29 -31.51
N PRO A 423 -15.46 -22.94 -31.19
CA PRO A 423 -14.28 -22.07 -30.83
C PRO A 423 -14.05 -21.62 -29.32
N GLN A 424 -12.96 -20.85 -29.02
CA GLN A 424 -12.36 -20.58 -27.67
C GLN A 424 -11.99 -19.07 -27.39
N VAL A 425 -11.70 -18.66 -26.13
CA VAL A 425 -11.50 -17.23 -25.68
C VAL A 425 -10.37 -17.07 -24.62
N HIS A 426 -9.68 -15.91 -24.57
CA HIS A 426 -8.65 -15.57 -23.56
C HIS A 426 -8.97 -14.29 -22.75
N ILE A 427 -8.44 -14.20 -21.51
CA ILE A 427 -8.61 -13.09 -20.56
C ILE A 427 -7.29 -12.84 -19.83
N ASN A 428 -6.85 -11.57 -19.78
CA ASN A 428 -5.69 -11.11 -19.00
C ASN A 428 -6.14 -10.21 -17.84
N GLN A 429 -5.41 -10.24 -16.72
CA GLN A 429 -5.64 -9.35 -15.58
C GLN A 429 -4.31 -8.84 -15.00
N GLU A 430 -4.25 -7.56 -14.67
CA GLU A 430 -3.10 -6.87 -14.08
C GLU A 430 -3.56 -6.13 -12.82
N ALA A 431 -2.71 -6.11 -11.77
CA ALA A 431 -3.03 -5.50 -10.49
C ALA A 431 -1.82 -4.78 -9.90
N GLU A 432 -2.01 -3.53 -9.50
CA GLU A 432 -1.00 -2.64 -8.92
C GLU A 432 -1.48 -2.13 -7.56
N ALA A 433 -0.60 -2.07 -6.56
CA ALA A 433 -0.89 -1.50 -5.26
C ALA A 433 0.30 -0.71 -4.73
N ILE A 434 0.04 0.52 -4.31
CA ILE A 434 1.03 1.47 -3.79
C ILE A 434 1.01 1.48 -2.23
N GLY A 435 -0.05 0.95 -1.62
CA GLY A 435 -0.20 0.85 -0.16
C GLY A 435 -0.84 -0.47 0.31
N SER A 436 -1.24 -0.48 1.59
CA SER A 436 -1.74 -1.66 2.33
C SER A 436 -3.01 -2.34 1.80
N ILE A 437 -3.68 -1.77 0.79
CA ILE A 437 -4.95 -2.25 0.26
C ILE A 437 -4.76 -2.75 -1.17
N THR A 438 -5.25 -3.94 -1.46
CA THR A 438 -5.30 -4.50 -2.82
C THR A 438 -6.75 -4.59 -3.31
N ILE A 439 -6.91 -4.61 -4.64
CA ILE A 439 -8.20 -4.91 -5.30
C ILE A 439 -8.14 -6.37 -5.72
N GLU A 440 -8.97 -7.21 -5.09
CA GLU A 440 -9.08 -8.64 -5.43
C GLU A 440 -9.74 -8.81 -6.82
N GLU A 441 -9.87 -10.06 -7.29
CA GLU A 441 -10.50 -10.36 -8.58
C GLU A 441 -11.91 -9.78 -8.65
N THR A 442 -12.09 -8.81 -9.56
CA THR A 442 -13.37 -8.14 -9.79
C THR A 442 -14.29 -9.05 -10.58
N ASP A 443 -15.56 -9.10 -10.19
CA ASP A 443 -16.57 -9.85 -10.94
C ASP A 443 -16.71 -9.32 -12.38
N LEU A 444 -16.56 -10.24 -13.34
CA LEU A 444 -16.73 -9.99 -14.77
C LEU A 444 -18.21 -9.78 -15.13
N GLU A 445 -19.14 -10.24 -14.29
CA GLU A 445 -20.58 -9.97 -14.40
C GLU A 445 -20.99 -8.64 -13.74
N GLY A 446 -20.03 -7.89 -13.17
CA GLY A 446 -20.23 -6.52 -12.69
C GLY A 446 -21.12 -6.39 -11.45
N LYS A 447 -21.27 -7.42 -10.62
CA LYS A 447 -22.11 -7.41 -9.41
C LYS A 447 -21.36 -6.86 -8.20
N CYS A 448 -20.04 -7.00 -8.14
CA CYS A 448 -19.24 -6.49 -7.02
C CYS A 448 -17.78 -6.18 -7.34
N VAL A 449 -17.17 -5.42 -6.43
CA VAL A 449 -15.71 -5.21 -6.33
C VAL A 449 -15.31 -5.51 -4.87
N THR A 450 -14.24 -6.27 -4.68
CA THR A 450 -13.71 -6.61 -3.34
C THR A 450 -12.35 -5.96 -3.11
N LEU A 451 -12.20 -5.33 -1.95
CA LEU A 451 -10.93 -4.79 -1.46
C LEU A 451 -10.41 -5.64 -0.31
N LYS A 452 -9.10 -5.82 -0.21
CA LYS A 452 -8.43 -6.55 0.86
C LYS A 452 -7.36 -5.70 1.53
N ASN A 453 -7.33 -5.68 2.85
CA ASN A 453 -6.22 -5.14 3.62
C ASN A 453 -5.19 -6.24 3.86
N ASP A 454 -4.08 -6.17 3.14
CA ASP A 454 -2.96 -7.12 3.22
C ASP A 454 -1.94 -6.77 4.31
N SER A 455 -2.15 -5.67 5.04
CA SER A 455 -1.26 -5.25 6.14
C SER A 455 -1.67 -5.81 7.51
N ASP A 456 -0.73 -5.69 8.45
CA ASP A 456 -0.88 -6.04 9.87
C ASP A 456 -1.69 -5.02 10.69
N LYS A 457 -2.21 -3.94 10.07
CA LYS A 457 -2.84 -2.79 10.76
C LYS A 457 -4.22 -2.46 10.20
N ASP A 458 -5.10 -1.96 11.05
CA ASP A 458 -6.43 -1.48 10.65
C ASP A 458 -6.29 -0.19 9.82
N GLN A 459 -6.77 -0.22 8.57
CA GLN A 459 -6.69 0.90 7.62
C GLN A 459 -8.02 1.68 7.59
N SER A 460 -7.98 2.99 7.86
CA SER A 460 -9.14 3.85 7.60
C SER A 460 -9.30 4.08 6.10
N LEU A 461 -10.51 3.85 5.56
CA LEU A 461 -10.90 4.23 4.20
C LEU A 461 -11.85 5.44 4.23
N GLY A 462 -11.83 6.21 5.32
CA GLY A 462 -12.74 7.34 5.52
C GLY A 462 -12.67 8.37 4.39
N SER A 463 -13.77 8.57 3.67
CA SER A 463 -13.86 9.46 2.49
C SER A 463 -13.06 9.02 1.25
N TRP A 464 -12.46 7.83 1.25
CA TRP A 464 -11.82 7.25 0.07
C TRP A 464 -12.86 6.92 -1.00
N ARG A 465 -12.41 6.80 -2.26
CA ARG A 465 -13.24 6.58 -3.43
C ARG A 465 -12.81 5.33 -4.18
N LEU A 466 -13.78 4.49 -4.54
CA LEU A 466 -13.56 3.32 -5.39
C LEU A 466 -14.22 3.62 -6.73
N GLN A 467 -13.40 3.78 -7.76
CA GLN A 467 -13.78 4.28 -9.08
C GLN A 467 -13.61 3.15 -10.10
N ARG A 468 -14.47 3.09 -11.12
CA ARG A 468 -14.40 2.06 -12.18
C ARG A 468 -14.78 2.68 -13.52
N GLN A 469 -13.95 2.39 -14.52
CA GLN A 469 -14.10 2.81 -15.90
C GLN A 469 -14.06 1.57 -16.80
N ILE A 470 -14.80 1.61 -17.91
CA ILE A 470 -14.93 0.50 -18.85
C ILE A 470 -14.62 1.04 -20.25
N GLY A 471 -13.47 0.67 -20.80
CA GLY A 471 -12.87 1.32 -21.97
C GLY A 471 -12.86 2.86 -21.83
N GLU A 472 -13.35 3.56 -22.85
CA GLU A 472 -13.49 5.03 -22.87
C GLU A 472 -14.83 5.54 -22.26
N GLY A 473 -15.55 4.71 -21.49
CA GLY A 473 -16.85 5.04 -20.90
C GLY A 473 -16.80 5.97 -19.68
N GLU A 474 -17.97 6.42 -19.21
CA GLU A 474 -18.10 7.26 -18.01
C GLU A 474 -17.63 6.52 -16.74
N GLU A 475 -16.81 7.20 -15.92
CA GLU A 475 -16.29 6.66 -14.67
C GLU A 475 -17.35 6.68 -13.56
N ILE A 476 -17.70 5.51 -13.03
CA ILE A 476 -18.60 5.37 -11.87
C ILE A 476 -17.80 5.35 -10.56
N THR A 477 -18.27 6.07 -9.54
CA THR A 477 -17.53 6.26 -8.28
C THR A 477 -18.37 5.97 -7.02
N TYR A 478 -17.97 4.94 -6.27
CA TYR A 478 -18.44 4.70 -4.90
C TYR A 478 -17.60 5.51 -3.89
N LYS A 479 -18.22 5.94 -2.78
CA LYS A 479 -17.55 6.70 -1.72
C LYS A 479 -17.75 6.03 -0.36
N PHE A 480 -16.66 5.76 0.33
CA PHE A 480 -16.70 5.14 1.66
C PHE A 480 -17.20 6.12 2.74
N SER A 481 -17.90 5.59 3.74
CA SER A 481 -18.31 6.34 4.92
C SER A 481 -17.11 6.98 5.62
N PRO A 482 -17.16 8.25 6.07
CA PRO A 482 -16.06 8.90 6.79
C PRO A 482 -15.57 8.22 8.07
N LYS A 483 -16.29 7.18 8.55
CA LYS A 483 -15.92 6.36 9.72
C LYS A 483 -15.63 4.90 9.36
N PHE A 484 -15.45 4.56 8.08
CA PHE A 484 -15.15 3.20 7.65
C PHE A 484 -13.69 2.83 7.88
N VAL A 485 -13.46 1.67 8.52
CA VAL A 485 -12.13 1.12 8.81
C VAL A 485 -12.12 -0.34 8.38
N LEU A 486 -11.20 -0.69 7.47
CA LEU A 486 -10.96 -2.05 7.02
C LEU A 486 -9.87 -2.68 7.88
N LYS A 487 -10.23 -3.69 8.67
CA LYS A 487 -9.31 -4.30 9.63
C LYS A 487 -8.17 -5.06 8.98
N ALA A 488 -7.06 -5.21 9.71
CA ALA A 488 -5.91 -6.02 9.30
C ALA A 488 -6.34 -7.43 8.82
N GLY A 489 -5.87 -7.87 7.65
CA GLY A 489 -6.21 -9.18 7.08
C GLY A 489 -7.71 -9.40 6.85
N LYS A 490 -8.48 -8.35 6.53
CA LYS A 490 -9.91 -8.43 6.19
C LYS A 490 -10.21 -7.85 4.82
N THR A 491 -11.28 -8.39 4.24
CA THR A 491 -11.89 -7.95 2.98
C THR A 491 -13.14 -7.12 3.24
N VAL A 492 -13.49 -6.29 2.26
CA VAL A 492 -14.80 -5.65 2.12
C VAL A 492 -15.25 -5.75 0.68
N THR A 493 -16.47 -6.24 0.46
CA THR A 493 -17.08 -6.34 -0.86
C THR A 493 -18.16 -5.27 -1.01
N VAL A 494 -18.05 -4.49 -2.08
CA VAL A 494 -19.04 -3.47 -2.45
C VAL A 494 -19.92 -4.03 -3.55
N TRP A 495 -21.14 -4.40 -3.20
CA TRP A 495 -22.16 -4.97 -4.07
C TRP A 495 -22.98 -3.88 -4.76
N SER A 496 -23.35 -4.08 -6.02
CA SER A 496 -24.34 -3.24 -6.71
C SER A 496 -25.77 -3.59 -6.25
N SER A 497 -26.78 -2.77 -6.57
CA SER A 497 -28.17 -3.04 -6.14
C SER A 497 -28.72 -4.36 -6.69
N ASP A 498 -28.30 -4.73 -7.90
CA ASP A 498 -28.90 -5.85 -8.64
C ASP A 498 -28.22 -7.19 -8.33
N ALA A 499 -27.16 -7.17 -7.51
CA ALA A 499 -26.49 -8.37 -6.99
C ALA A 499 -27.36 -9.19 -6.02
N GLY A 500 -28.45 -8.61 -5.49
CA GLY A 500 -29.39 -9.30 -4.59
C GLY A 500 -28.90 -9.52 -3.15
N VAL A 501 -27.72 -9.00 -2.79
CA VAL A 501 -27.09 -9.20 -1.47
C VAL A 501 -27.61 -8.17 -0.44
N SER A 502 -27.82 -8.61 0.80
CA SER A 502 -28.22 -7.73 1.91
C SER A 502 -27.02 -6.96 2.47
N HIS A 503 -27.20 -5.66 2.71
CA HIS A 503 -26.16 -4.80 3.30
C HIS A 503 -25.81 -5.24 4.72
N SER A 504 -24.58 -5.73 4.93
CA SER A 504 -24.07 -6.25 6.21
C SER A 504 -22.68 -5.68 6.52
N PRO A 505 -22.59 -4.40 6.93
CA PRO A 505 -21.30 -3.76 7.23
C PRO A 505 -20.66 -4.37 8.49
N PRO A 506 -19.31 -4.44 8.58
CA PRO A 506 -18.35 -3.80 7.68
C PRO A 506 -18.00 -4.61 6.42
N SER A 507 -18.33 -5.91 6.34
CA SER A 507 -17.89 -6.79 5.25
C SER A 507 -18.62 -6.54 3.94
N ASP A 508 -19.94 -6.33 3.97
CA ASP A 508 -20.79 -6.25 2.78
C ASP A 508 -21.46 -4.88 2.68
N LEU A 509 -20.97 -4.05 1.75
CA LEU A 509 -21.50 -2.72 1.48
C LEU A 509 -22.40 -2.77 0.24
N LEU A 510 -23.62 -2.23 0.33
CA LEU A 510 -24.57 -2.22 -0.79
C LEU A 510 -24.69 -0.83 -1.41
N TRP A 511 -24.29 -0.69 -2.67
CA TRP A 511 -24.38 0.55 -3.43
C TRP A 511 -25.78 0.74 -4.04
N LYS A 512 -26.74 1.07 -3.16
CA LYS A 512 -28.19 1.18 -3.49
C LYS A 512 -28.57 2.16 -4.61
N SER A 513 -27.66 2.98 -5.12
CA SER A 513 -27.91 3.93 -6.20
C SER A 513 -27.39 3.47 -7.56
N GLN A 514 -26.77 2.28 -7.65
CA GLN A 514 -26.06 1.81 -8.84
C GLN A 514 -26.44 0.35 -9.14
N ALA A 515 -27.06 0.11 -10.30
CA ALA A 515 -27.54 -1.20 -10.75
C ALA A 515 -26.42 -2.23 -10.84
N SER A 516 -25.31 -1.86 -11.49
CA SER A 516 -24.14 -2.71 -11.73
C SER A 516 -22.86 -1.87 -11.72
N TRP A 517 -21.74 -2.50 -11.38
CA TRP A 517 -20.38 -2.00 -11.64
C TRP A 517 -20.00 -2.01 -13.14
N GLY A 518 -20.89 -2.53 -14.00
CA GLY A 518 -20.73 -2.60 -15.44
C GLY A 518 -19.82 -3.74 -15.90
N THR A 519 -20.03 -4.15 -17.14
CA THR A 519 -19.31 -5.24 -17.82
C THR A 519 -18.78 -4.75 -19.17
N GLY A 520 -17.67 -5.33 -19.63
CA GLY A 520 -17.00 -4.95 -20.88
C GLY A 520 -15.70 -5.73 -21.08
N ASP A 521 -15.07 -5.54 -22.23
CA ASP A 521 -13.84 -6.26 -22.60
C ASP A 521 -12.54 -5.55 -22.16
N ASP A 522 -12.63 -4.29 -21.72
CA ASP A 522 -11.58 -3.58 -20.98
C ASP A 522 -12.23 -2.89 -19.76
N ILE A 523 -11.70 -3.19 -18.58
CA ILE A 523 -12.23 -2.74 -17.28
C ILE A 523 -11.04 -2.30 -16.42
N THR A 524 -11.01 -1.03 -16.02
CA THR A 524 -10.06 -0.50 -15.03
C THR A 524 -10.80 -0.06 -13.77
N THR A 525 -10.35 -0.54 -12.62
CA THR A 525 -10.89 -0.22 -11.29
C THR A 525 -9.79 0.36 -10.41
N THR A 526 -9.99 1.56 -9.85
CA THR A 526 -9.01 2.30 -9.05
C THR A 526 -9.55 2.61 -7.65
N LEU A 527 -8.67 2.55 -6.66
CA LEU A 527 -8.92 3.00 -5.30
C LEU A 527 -8.12 4.28 -5.05
N VAL A 528 -8.81 5.35 -4.71
CA VAL A 528 -8.25 6.69 -4.52
C VAL A 528 -8.45 7.14 -3.07
N ASN A 529 -7.40 7.66 -2.46
CA ASN A 529 -7.42 8.07 -1.05
C ASN A 529 -8.20 9.39 -0.80
N SER A 530 -8.15 9.88 0.44
CA SER A 530 -8.75 11.16 0.87
C SER A 530 -8.22 12.36 0.09
N ASP A 531 -6.96 12.31 -0.30
CA ASP A 531 -6.15 13.43 -0.79
C ASP A 531 -6.09 13.48 -2.32
N GLY A 532 -6.51 12.40 -2.99
CA GLY A 532 -6.66 12.31 -4.44
C GLY A 532 -5.65 11.38 -5.12
N GLU A 533 -4.84 10.66 -4.36
CA GLU A 533 -3.80 9.77 -4.89
C GLU A 533 -4.37 8.36 -5.13
N GLU A 534 -4.02 7.75 -6.26
CA GLU A 534 -4.26 6.33 -6.52
C GLU A 534 -3.41 5.47 -5.58
N VAL A 535 -4.06 4.59 -4.81
CA VAL A 535 -3.40 3.69 -3.84
C VAL A 535 -3.47 2.22 -4.23
N ALA A 536 -4.43 1.85 -5.08
CA ALA A 536 -4.49 0.54 -5.75
C ALA A 536 -5.26 0.65 -7.08
N LYS A 537 -4.92 -0.23 -8.02
CA LYS A 537 -5.49 -0.28 -9.36
C LYS A 537 -5.54 -1.72 -9.87
N ARG A 538 -6.59 -2.07 -10.62
CA ARG A 538 -6.71 -3.36 -11.31
C ARG A 538 -7.28 -3.13 -12.70
N THR A 539 -6.63 -3.68 -13.71
CA THR A 539 -7.05 -3.62 -15.11
C THR A 539 -7.27 -5.03 -15.64
N VAL A 540 -8.36 -5.24 -16.37
CA VAL A 540 -8.80 -6.53 -16.89
C VAL A 540 -9.15 -6.36 -18.36
N THR A 541 -8.45 -7.11 -19.23
CA THR A 541 -8.63 -7.04 -20.68
C THR A 541 -8.94 -8.41 -21.25
N LYS A 542 -9.96 -8.52 -22.10
CA LYS A 542 -10.44 -9.75 -22.72
C LYS A 542 -10.23 -9.70 -24.22
N THR A 543 -9.58 -10.73 -24.77
CA THR A 543 -9.20 -10.78 -26.18
C THR A 543 -9.77 -12.02 -26.86
N LEU A 544 -10.35 -11.79 -28.04
CA LEU A 544 -10.76 -12.82 -28.98
C LEU A 544 -9.66 -12.96 -30.03
N MET A 545 -9.21 -14.19 -30.28
CA MET A 545 -8.35 -14.52 -31.41
C MET A 545 -9.16 -15.39 -32.38
N GLU A 546 -9.18 -15.00 -33.65
CA GLU A 546 -9.51 -15.91 -34.74
C GLU A 546 -8.26 -16.76 -35.03
N VAL A 547 -8.42 -18.07 -35.15
CA VAL A 547 -7.34 -19.00 -35.45
C VAL A 547 -7.49 -19.44 -36.91
N GLU A 548 -6.66 -18.91 -37.81
CA GLU A 548 -6.41 -19.55 -39.10
C GLU A 548 -5.46 -20.73 -38.89
N ASN A 549 -5.69 -21.83 -39.62
CA ASN A 549 -4.87 -23.03 -39.52
C ASN A 549 -3.50 -22.82 -40.18
N GLY A 550 -2.46 -23.36 -39.55
CA GLY A 550 -1.13 -23.57 -40.12
C GLY A 550 -0.49 -24.78 -39.44
N ASP A 551 -0.03 -25.74 -40.24
CA ASP A 551 0.51 -27.03 -39.81
C ASP A 551 2.02 -26.98 -39.48
N ASP A 552 2.59 -28.18 -39.28
CA ASP A 552 4.01 -28.58 -39.28
C ASP A 552 4.85 -28.39 -37.99
N ASP A 553 4.92 -29.52 -37.26
CA ASP A 553 6.13 -30.27 -36.83
C ASP A 553 7.22 -29.66 -35.89
N ASP A 554 7.65 -30.53 -34.96
CA ASP A 554 9.01 -30.83 -34.44
C ASP A 554 10.08 -29.71 -34.31
N ASP A 555 10.91 -29.67 -33.26
CA ASP A 555 11.55 -30.82 -32.59
C ASP A 555 12.06 -30.49 -31.15
N PHE A 556 12.61 -31.50 -30.47
CA PHE A 556 13.35 -31.38 -29.19
C PHE A 556 14.75 -30.77 -29.36
N GLU A 557 15.25 -30.06 -28.34
CA GLU A 557 16.42 -30.50 -27.53
C GLU A 557 16.71 -29.57 -26.32
N GLU A 558 17.59 -30.02 -25.42
CA GLU A 558 17.92 -29.42 -24.11
C GLU A 558 19.42 -29.05 -24.04
N GLU A 559 19.97 -28.70 -22.85
CA GLU A 559 21.42 -28.51 -22.55
C GLU A 559 22.17 -27.30 -23.19
N GLU A 560 23.23 -26.71 -22.59
CA GLU A 560 23.63 -26.63 -21.18
C GLU A 560 24.49 -25.38 -20.85
N LEU A 561 24.54 -25.05 -19.55
CA LEU A 561 25.57 -24.33 -18.76
C LEU A 561 26.68 -23.46 -19.39
N ARG A 562 26.73 -22.21 -18.93
CA ARG A 562 27.88 -21.51 -18.28
C ARG A 562 27.35 -20.27 -17.53
N GLY A 563 27.84 -19.82 -16.38
CA GLY A 563 29.10 -20.09 -15.66
C GLY A 563 30.09 -18.92 -15.87
N GLU A 564 30.57 -18.17 -14.87
CA GLU A 564 30.50 -18.33 -13.40
C GLU A 564 30.76 -17.00 -12.62
N LYS A 565 30.47 -16.98 -11.29
CA LYS A 565 31.23 -16.28 -10.19
C LYS A 565 31.33 -14.74 -10.19
N ALA A 566 31.52 -14.03 -9.08
CA ALA A 566 31.50 -14.26 -7.61
C ALA A 566 31.24 -12.88 -6.92
N SER A 567 31.07 -12.67 -5.60
CA SER A 567 31.58 -13.40 -4.44
C SER A 567 30.81 -13.13 -3.13
N SER A 568 30.29 -14.21 -2.53
CA SER A 568 30.41 -14.64 -1.12
C SER A 568 30.29 -13.62 0.05
N ARG A 569 29.28 -13.83 0.91
CA ARG A 569 29.25 -13.84 2.40
C ARG A 569 27.86 -13.49 2.95
N GLU A 570 27.37 -13.99 4.09
CA GLU A 570 27.64 -15.22 4.86
C GLU A 570 26.43 -15.45 5.82
N CYS A 571 26.15 -16.71 6.20
CA CYS A 571 25.22 -17.18 7.25
C CYS A 571 24.11 -16.28 7.87
N SER A 572 22.85 -16.66 7.60
CA SER A 572 21.92 -17.25 8.59
C SER A 572 21.26 -16.38 9.71
N ILE A 573 19.92 -16.27 9.63
CA ILE A 573 18.94 -16.12 10.74
C ILE A 573 19.06 -14.85 11.63
N MET A 574 18.14 -13.89 11.41
CA MET A 574 16.81 -13.89 12.05
C MET A 574 15.73 -13.53 11.04
#